data_AF-F1MPS1-F1
#
_entry.id   AF-F1MPS1-F1
#
_cell.length_a   1.000
_cell.length_b   1.000
_cell.length_c   1.000
_cell.angle_alpha   90.00
_cell.angle_beta   90.00
_cell.angle_gamma   90.00
#
_symmetry.space_group_name_H-M   'P 1'
#
loop_
_entity.id
_entity.type
_entity.pdbx_description
1 polymer ?
#
loop_
_entity_poly.entity_id
_entity_poly.type
_entity_poly.pdbx_seq_one_letter_code
_entity_poly.pdbx_strand_id
1 'polypeptide(L)'
;MPRKIENFLFLLLFGYEATLGLSSTEDEGEDPWYHKACKCDCQGGANALWSAGPTPLDCIPECPYHKPLGFESGEVTPDQITCSNVEQYVGWYSSWTANKARLNSQGFGCAWLSKFQDSSQWLQIDLKEVKVISGILTQGRCDIDEWMTKYSVQYRTDESLNWIYYKDQTGNNRVFYGNSDRTSTVQNLLRPPIISRFIRLIPLGWHVRIAIRMELLECVSKCT
;
A
#
# COMPACT_ATOMS: atom_id res chain seq x y z
N MET A 1 28.02 74.49 -13.22
CA MET A 1 27.30 75.47 -14.08
C MET A 1 26.85 74.74 -15.35
N PRO A 2 25.70 75.11 -15.95
CA PRO A 2 24.51 74.29 -16.30
C PRO A 2 24.63 73.59 -17.69
N ARG A 3 23.71 72.78 -18.27
CA ARG A 3 22.28 72.44 -18.07
C ARG A 3 21.91 71.17 -18.90
N LYS A 4 20.82 70.51 -18.49
CA LYS A 4 20.01 69.39 -19.04
C LYS A 4 19.66 69.40 -20.54
N ILE A 5 19.25 68.23 -21.08
CA ILE A 5 17.90 67.85 -21.62
C ILE A 5 18.02 66.38 -22.16
N GLU A 6 17.58 65.31 -21.47
CA GLU A 6 16.25 64.62 -21.44
C GLU A 6 15.65 64.25 -22.82
N ASN A 7 15.66 62.96 -23.23
CA ASN A 7 14.60 61.91 -23.09
C ASN A 7 13.47 62.07 -24.13
N PHE A 8 12.89 61.07 -24.82
CA PHE A 8 12.81 59.60 -24.70
C PHE A 8 12.04 59.05 -25.95
N LEU A 9 11.98 57.71 -26.07
CA LEU A 9 10.93 56.87 -26.70
C LEU A 9 10.94 56.67 -28.24
N PHE A 10 10.60 55.51 -28.81
CA PHE A 10 10.66 54.07 -28.47
C PHE A 10 10.24 53.34 -29.77
N LEU A 11 10.82 52.17 -30.04
CA LEU A 11 10.75 51.46 -31.33
C LEU A 11 9.55 50.50 -31.48
N LEU A 12 9.00 50.51 -32.70
CA LEU A 12 8.59 49.41 -33.61
C LEU A 12 7.43 48.43 -33.31
N LEU A 13 6.57 48.37 -34.34
CA LEU A 13 5.57 47.38 -34.75
C LEU A 13 6.20 46.09 -35.29
N PHE A 14 5.53 44.95 -35.11
CA PHE A 14 5.35 43.76 -36.00
C PHE A 14 4.48 42.78 -35.17
N GLY A 15 3.43 42.07 -35.60
CA GLY A 15 2.95 41.65 -36.90
C GLY A 15 2.59 40.16 -36.82
N TYR A 16 1.37 39.80 -37.27
CA TYR A 16 0.90 38.49 -37.75
C TYR A 16 0.07 37.52 -36.86
N GLU A 17 -0.91 36.92 -37.56
CA GLU A 17 -2.15 36.23 -37.18
C GLU A 17 -2.01 34.76 -36.75
N ALA A 18 -3.10 34.16 -36.24
CA ALA A 18 -3.59 32.85 -36.71
C ALA A 18 -5.05 32.57 -36.29
N THR A 19 -5.92 32.38 -37.29
CA THR A 19 -7.28 31.81 -37.23
C THR A 19 -7.21 30.28 -37.22
N LEU A 20 -7.95 29.62 -36.32
CA LEU A 20 -8.08 28.16 -36.29
C LEU A 20 -9.33 27.71 -37.08
N GLY A 21 -9.10 27.03 -38.20
CA GLY A 21 -10.08 26.20 -38.90
C GLY A 21 -9.89 24.73 -38.52
N LEU A 22 -10.98 24.04 -38.19
CA LEU A 22 -11.00 22.59 -37.96
C LEU A 22 -11.11 21.85 -39.31
N SER A 23 -10.19 20.92 -39.54
CA SER A 23 -10.35 19.79 -40.46
C SER A 23 -9.58 18.59 -39.93
N SER A 24 -10.14 17.43 -40.23
CA SER A 24 -9.91 16.09 -39.67
C SER A 24 -8.64 15.35 -40.14
N THR A 25 -8.35 14.31 -39.35
CA THR A 25 -7.72 12.99 -39.63
C THR A 25 -6.25 12.74 -39.25
N GLU A 26 -6.07 11.56 -38.62
CA GLU A 26 -4.86 10.72 -38.41
C GLU A 26 -3.89 11.18 -37.32
N ASP A 27 -3.27 10.38 -36.46
CA ASP A 27 -3.25 8.95 -36.11
C ASP A 27 -2.17 8.89 -34.99
N GLU A 28 -2.52 8.58 -33.74
CA GLU A 28 -1.51 8.27 -32.71
C GLU A 28 -1.96 7.06 -31.90
N GLY A 29 -1.09 6.05 -31.91
CA GLY A 29 -1.36 4.69 -31.44
C GLY A 29 -1.73 4.59 -29.96
N GLU A 30 -2.80 3.84 -29.72
CA GLU A 30 -3.25 3.45 -28.39
C GLU A 30 -2.36 2.33 -27.84
N ASP A 31 -1.66 2.60 -26.74
CA ASP A 31 -0.90 1.62 -25.95
C ASP A 31 -1.84 0.54 -25.38
N PRO A 32 -1.61 -0.78 -25.60
CA PRO A 32 -2.59 -1.85 -25.31
C PRO A 32 -2.85 -2.17 -23.83
N TRP A 33 -2.36 -1.38 -22.87
CA TRP A 33 -2.39 -1.74 -21.44
C TRP A 33 -3.39 -0.95 -20.60
N TYR A 34 -4.04 0.09 -21.14
CA TYR A 34 -4.93 0.96 -20.36
C TYR A 34 -6.39 0.51 -20.23
N HIS A 35 -6.80 -0.59 -20.88
CA HIS A 35 -8.19 -1.08 -20.84
C HIS A 35 -8.51 -2.16 -19.78
N LYS A 36 -7.61 -2.40 -18.80
CA LYS A 36 -7.90 -3.28 -17.65
C LYS A 36 -8.40 -2.56 -16.40
N ALA A 37 -9.02 -1.38 -16.55
CA ALA A 37 -9.86 -0.83 -15.51
C ALA A 37 -11.25 -1.46 -15.63
N CYS A 38 -11.62 -2.34 -14.69
CA CYS A 38 -12.94 -2.97 -14.62
C CYS A 38 -14.05 -1.91 -14.78
N LYS A 39 -14.78 -1.97 -15.90
CA LYS A 39 -16.00 -1.20 -16.11
C LYS A 39 -17.15 -2.04 -15.53
N CYS A 40 -17.60 -1.69 -14.33
CA CYS A 40 -18.73 -2.36 -13.70
C CYS A 40 -20.05 -1.79 -14.22
N ASP A 41 -20.65 -2.42 -15.23
CA ASP A 41 -22.06 -2.17 -15.58
C ASP A 41 -22.95 -3.06 -14.70
N CYS A 42 -23.44 -2.51 -13.60
CA CYS A 42 -24.43 -3.17 -12.74
C CYS A 42 -25.82 -2.67 -13.12
N GLN A 43 -26.50 -3.40 -14.00
CA GLN A 43 -27.93 -3.23 -14.23
C GLN A 43 -28.62 -4.60 -14.10
N GLY A 44 -28.92 -4.96 -12.85
CA GLY A 44 -29.60 -6.22 -12.52
C GLY A 44 -31.09 -6.15 -12.87
N GLY A 45 -31.51 -6.96 -13.85
CA GLY A 45 -32.91 -7.32 -14.08
C GLY A 45 -33.16 -8.74 -13.60
N ALA A 46 -34.20 -8.92 -12.80
CA ALA A 46 -34.64 -10.23 -12.32
C ALA A 46 -35.11 -11.12 -13.49
N ASN A 47 -34.73 -12.40 -13.43
CA ASN A 47 -35.03 -13.50 -14.37
C ASN A 47 -34.04 -13.69 -15.53
N ALA A 48 -32.88 -14.30 -15.23
CA ALA A 48 -32.15 -15.11 -16.19
C ALA A 48 -31.66 -16.39 -15.51
N LEU A 49 -32.30 -17.51 -15.87
CA LEU A 49 -31.73 -18.85 -15.79
C LEU A 49 -30.50 -18.91 -16.72
N TRP A 50 -29.68 -19.96 -16.58
CA TRP A 50 -28.50 -20.39 -17.40
C TRP A 50 -27.20 -20.18 -16.62
N SER A 51 -26.15 -21.00 -16.68
CA SER A 51 -25.83 -22.35 -17.18
C SER A 51 -24.37 -22.56 -16.73
N ALA A 52 -23.97 -23.79 -16.44
CA ALA A 52 -22.60 -24.12 -16.06
C ALA A 52 -21.59 -23.81 -17.19
N GLY A 53 -20.48 -23.13 -16.86
CA GLY A 53 -19.32 -22.93 -17.73
C GLY A 53 -18.38 -21.82 -17.19
N PRO A 54 -17.04 -21.98 -17.25
CA PRO A 54 -16.11 -21.15 -16.48
C PRO A 54 -15.79 -19.84 -17.21
N THR A 55 -16.07 -18.69 -16.59
CA THR A 55 -15.67 -17.37 -17.10
C THR A 55 -14.76 -16.62 -16.11
N PRO A 56 -13.84 -15.78 -16.63
CA PRO A 56 -12.62 -15.40 -15.95
C PRO A 56 -12.85 -14.22 -14.99
N LEU A 57 -12.44 -14.40 -13.73
CA LEU A 57 -12.23 -13.34 -12.73
C LEU A 57 -13.31 -12.24 -12.78
N ASP A 58 -14.51 -12.57 -12.31
CA ASP A 58 -15.45 -11.57 -11.82
C ASP A 58 -14.68 -10.63 -10.90
N CYS A 59 -14.68 -9.34 -11.23
CA CYS A 59 -13.97 -8.32 -10.48
C CYS A 59 -14.49 -8.40 -9.04
N ILE A 60 -13.65 -8.80 -8.07
CA ILE A 60 -14.05 -9.05 -6.68
C ILE A 60 -14.06 -7.70 -5.96
N PRO A 61 -15.21 -7.01 -5.77
CA PRO A 61 -15.23 -5.75 -5.03
C PRO A 61 -14.96 -5.98 -3.54
N GLU A 62 -15.38 -7.14 -3.02
CA GLU A 62 -15.26 -7.54 -1.62
C GLU A 62 -14.95 -9.04 -1.53
N CYS A 63 -13.95 -9.38 -0.73
CA CYS A 63 -13.52 -10.76 -0.54
C CYS A 63 -14.58 -11.53 0.24
N PRO A 64 -15.13 -12.64 -0.30
CA PRO A 64 -16.13 -13.43 0.42
C PRO A 64 -15.53 -14.14 1.63
N TYR A 65 -14.23 -14.48 1.56
CA TYR A 65 -13.48 -15.09 2.66
C TYR A 65 -12.09 -14.48 2.76
N HIS A 66 -11.70 -14.17 4.00
CA HIS A 66 -10.37 -13.76 4.38
C HIS A 66 -9.61 -14.96 4.91
N LYS A 67 -8.48 -15.31 4.28
CA LYS A 67 -7.59 -16.36 4.75
C LYS A 67 -6.31 -15.70 5.28
N PRO A 68 -5.83 -16.06 6.49
CA PRO A 68 -4.52 -15.61 6.93
C PRO A 68 -3.44 -16.19 6.02
N LEU A 69 -2.48 -15.35 5.62
CA LEU A 69 -1.34 -15.76 4.81
C LEU A 69 -0.46 -16.80 5.53
N GLY A 70 -0.58 -16.88 6.85
CA GLY A 70 0.14 -17.86 7.66
C GLY A 70 1.39 -17.30 8.30
N PHE A 71 1.29 -16.10 8.87
CA PHE A 71 2.32 -15.62 9.79
C PHE A 71 2.28 -16.43 11.08
N GLU A 72 1.09 -16.73 11.58
CA GLU A 72 0.89 -17.57 12.76
C GLU A 72 1.15 -19.05 12.45
N SER A 73 0.66 -19.56 11.30
CA SER A 73 0.86 -20.95 10.89
C SER A 73 2.29 -21.28 10.44
N GLY A 74 3.12 -20.26 10.20
CA GLY A 74 4.51 -20.42 9.77
C GLY A 74 4.69 -20.68 8.27
N GLU A 75 3.64 -20.51 7.47
CA GLU A 75 3.68 -20.57 5.99
C GLU A 75 4.59 -19.48 5.42
N VAL A 76 4.61 -18.30 6.05
CA VAL A 76 5.53 -17.21 5.71
C VAL A 76 6.91 -17.49 6.30
N THR A 77 7.88 -17.73 5.43
CA THR A 77 9.27 -17.93 5.83
C THR A 77 9.89 -16.64 6.40
N PRO A 78 10.80 -16.74 7.38
CA PRO A 78 11.46 -15.58 7.97
C PRO A 78 12.17 -14.70 6.93
N ASP A 79 12.75 -15.31 5.89
CA ASP A 79 13.47 -14.62 4.82
C ASP A 79 12.57 -13.68 3.98
N GLN A 80 11.25 -13.86 4.07
CA GLN A 80 10.28 -12.98 3.41
C GLN A 80 9.99 -11.71 4.19
N ILE A 81 10.38 -11.63 5.46
CA ILE A 81 10.06 -10.49 6.32
C ILE A 81 11.35 -9.70 6.58
N THR A 82 11.41 -8.52 5.99
CA THR A 82 12.56 -7.61 6.09
C THR A 82 12.14 -6.36 6.85
N CYS A 83 13.06 -5.73 7.58
CA CYS A 83 12.79 -4.47 8.27
C CYS A 83 13.81 -3.41 7.90
N SER A 84 13.49 -2.16 8.21
CA SER A 84 14.46 -1.08 8.16
C SER A 84 15.60 -1.35 9.15
N ASN A 85 16.83 -1.08 8.70
CA ASN A 85 18.05 -1.16 9.50
C ASN A 85 18.36 -2.57 10.04
N VAL A 86 18.22 -3.62 9.21
CA VAL A 86 18.52 -5.03 9.58
C VAL A 86 19.89 -5.20 10.25
N GLU A 87 20.90 -4.46 9.79
CA GLU A 87 22.28 -4.53 10.31
C GLU A 87 22.42 -4.05 11.77
N GLN A 88 21.43 -3.33 12.28
CA GLN A 88 21.48 -2.76 13.63
C GLN A 88 20.77 -3.63 14.68
N TYR A 89 20.16 -4.75 14.26
CA TYR A 89 19.60 -5.78 15.15
C TYR A 89 20.70 -6.69 15.70
N VAL A 90 21.69 -6.08 16.34
CA VAL A 90 22.82 -6.75 16.99
C VAL A 90 22.73 -6.58 18.51
N GLY A 91 23.24 -7.56 19.26
CA GLY A 91 23.15 -7.57 20.72
C GLY A 91 21.74 -7.88 21.23
N TRP A 92 21.25 -7.13 22.21
CA TRP A 92 19.91 -7.35 22.80
C TRP A 92 18.80 -7.33 21.74
N TYR A 93 18.84 -6.44 20.75
CA TYR A 93 17.81 -6.34 19.71
C TYR A 93 17.73 -7.56 18.77
N SER A 94 18.68 -8.50 18.82
CA SER A 94 18.65 -9.73 18.02
C SER A 94 17.45 -10.63 18.33
N SER A 95 16.87 -10.56 19.53
CA SER A 95 15.66 -11.31 19.84
C SER A 95 14.38 -10.62 19.31
N TRP A 96 14.47 -9.38 18.82
CA TRP A 96 13.36 -8.58 18.30
C TRP A 96 13.49 -8.34 16.80
N THR A 97 13.77 -9.41 16.06
CA THR A 97 13.92 -9.39 14.60
C THR A 97 12.57 -9.35 13.89
N ALA A 98 12.59 -8.99 12.60
CA ALA A 98 11.40 -9.00 11.74
C ALA A 98 10.67 -10.36 11.74
N ASN A 99 11.41 -11.45 11.90
CA ASN A 99 10.89 -12.82 12.01
C ASN A 99 9.91 -13.02 13.17
N LYS A 100 10.03 -12.20 14.22
CA LYS A 100 9.17 -12.24 15.40
C LYS A 100 7.94 -11.35 15.26
N ALA A 101 7.80 -10.59 14.18
CA ALA A 101 6.61 -9.79 13.86
C ALA A 101 5.37 -10.62 13.47
N ARG A 102 5.27 -11.87 13.94
CA ARG A 102 4.15 -12.76 13.65
C ARG A 102 3.04 -12.55 14.66
N LEU A 103 1.80 -12.50 14.17
CA LEU A 103 0.62 -12.40 15.02
C LEU A 103 0.60 -13.53 16.06
N ASN A 104 0.16 -13.22 17.28
CA ASN A 104 0.09 -14.16 18.41
C ASN A 104 1.42 -14.83 18.81
N SER A 105 2.56 -14.39 18.25
CA SER A 105 3.88 -14.84 18.72
C SER A 105 4.06 -14.46 20.18
N GLN A 106 4.40 -15.45 21.02
CA GLN A 106 4.63 -15.33 22.45
C GLN A 106 6.05 -15.80 22.81
N GLY A 107 6.64 -15.27 23.88
CA GLY A 107 7.97 -15.62 24.37
C GLY A 107 8.94 -14.43 24.44
N PHE A 108 10.21 -14.70 24.70
CA PHE A 108 11.22 -13.63 24.76
C PHE A 108 11.45 -13.07 23.34
N GLY A 109 11.06 -11.81 23.11
CA GLY A 109 11.09 -11.18 21.79
C GLY A 109 9.84 -11.45 20.94
N CYS A 110 8.65 -11.14 21.46
CA CYS A 110 7.38 -11.39 20.77
C CYS A 110 7.08 -10.48 19.56
N ALA A 111 7.87 -9.44 19.30
CA ALA A 111 7.53 -8.44 18.30
C ALA A 111 8.79 -7.93 17.60
N TRP A 112 8.59 -7.40 16.39
CA TRP A 112 9.61 -6.56 15.80
C TRP A 112 9.66 -5.24 16.54
N LEU A 113 10.85 -4.84 16.97
CA LEU A 113 11.06 -3.60 17.71
C LEU A 113 12.09 -2.74 17.00
N SER A 114 11.68 -1.56 16.58
CA SER A 114 12.61 -0.63 15.95
C SER A 114 13.57 -0.05 16.98
N LYS A 115 14.86 -0.05 16.66
CA LYS A 115 15.90 0.63 17.46
C LYS A 115 15.72 2.15 17.43
N PHE A 116 15.42 2.68 16.24
CA PHE A 116 15.20 4.10 16.01
C PHE A 116 13.71 4.37 15.85
N GLN A 117 13.24 5.46 16.45
CA GLN A 117 11.83 5.84 16.45
C GLN A 117 11.62 6.97 15.46
N ASP A 118 11.78 6.64 14.19
CA ASP A 118 11.64 7.61 13.11
C ASP A 118 10.50 7.18 12.18
N SER A 119 9.87 8.14 11.51
CA SER A 119 8.87 7.88 10.48
C SER A 119 9.47 7.30 9.18
N SER A 120 10.80 7.15 9.12
CA SER A 120 11.54 6.49 8.04
C SER A 120 11.68 4.98 8.22
N GLN A 121 11.22 4.43 9.35
CA GLN A 121 11.26 3.01 9.61
C GLN A 121 10.17 2.30 8.79
N TRP A 122 10.42 1.04 8.44
CA TRP A 122 9.47 0.25 7.68
C TRP A 122 9.62 -1.24 7.96
N LEU A 123 8.52 -1.97 7.82
CA LEU A 123 8.49 -3.42 7.79
C LEU A 123 8.00 -3.86 6.41
N GLN A 124 8.81 -4.65 5.72
CA GLN A 124 8.56 -5.14 4.37
C GLN A 124 8.30 -6.64 4.40
N ILE A 125 7.32 -7.05 3.60
CA ILE A 125 6.93 -8.43 3.40
C ILE A 125 7.03 -8.74 1.91
N ASP A 126 7.85 -9.72 1.55
CA ASP A 126 7.92 -10.29 0.21
C ASP A 126 7.08 -11.57 0.14
N LEU A 127 5.97 -11.49 -0.57
CA LEU A 127 5.04 -12.60 -0.75
C LEU A 127 5.58 -13.66 -1.73
N LYS A 128 6.72 -13.42 -2.39
CA LYS A 128 7.33 -14.20 -3.49
C LYS A 128 6.49 -14.26 -4.77
N GLU A 129 5.17 -14.27 -4.64
CA GLU A 129 4.19 -14.21 -5.72
C GLU A 129 3.24 -13.02 -5.56
N VAL A 130 2.60 -12.60 -6.65
CA VAL A 130 1.59 -11.54 -6.60
C VAL A 130 0.32 -12.12 -5.99
N LYS A 131 -0.06 -11.63 -4.80
CA LYS A 131 -1.28 -12.04 -4.10
C LYS A 131 -2.26 -10.88 -3.95
N VAL A 132 -3.52 -11.24 -3.72
CA VAL A 132 -4.58 -10.28 -3.40
C VAL A 132 -4.73 -10.18 -1.90
N ILE A 133 -4.28 -9.07 -1.33
CA ILE A 133 -4.36 -8.80 0.11
C ILE A 133 -5.60 -7.98 0.40
N SER A 134 -6.41 -8.52 1.31
CA SER A 134 -7.73 -8.03 1.68
C SER A 134 -7.75 -7.37 3.07
N GLY A 135 -6.75 -7.65 3.90
CA GLY A 135 -6.72 -7.23 5.29
C GLY A 135 -5.31 -7.25 5.87
N ILE A 136 -5.09 -6.41 6.88
CA ILE A 136 -3.89 -6.41 7.73
C ILE A 136 -4.37 -6.48 9.17
N LEU A 137 -3.87 -7.46 9.91
CA LEU A 137 -4.02 -7.60 11.35
C LEU A 137 -2.76 -7.04 12.01
N THR A 138 -2.92 -6.20 13.02
CA THR A 138 -1.80 -5.67 13.81
C THR A 138 -2.01 -5.93 15.29
N GLN A 139 -0.93 -6.18 16.01
CA GLN A 139 -0.94 -6.45 17.45
C GLN A 139 0.29 -5.79 18.09
N GLY A 140 0.13 -5.27 19.31
CA GLY A 140 1.22 -4.66 20.08
C GLY A 140 2.24 -5.68 20.59
N ARG A 141 3.22 -5.22 21.37
CA ARG A 141 4.24 -6.09 22.00
C ARG A 141 3.66 -6.88 23.18
N CYS A 142 4.17 -8.07 23.47
CA CYS A 142 3.68 -8.86 24.61
C CYS A 142 4.26 -8.40 25.97
N ASP A 143 5.53 -7.97 25.98
CA ASP A 143 6.32 -7.77 27.22
C ASP A 143 5.98 -6.46 27.95
N ILE A 144 5.82 -5.39 27.19
CA ILE A 144 5.69 -4.01 27.68
C ILE A 144 4.67 -3.25 26.83
N ASP A 145 4.13 -2.18 27.40
CA ASP A 145 3.14 -1.29 26.81
C ASP A 145 3.72 -0.41 25.68
N GLU A 146 4.16 -1.08 24.62
CA GLU A 146 4.71 -0.51 23.39
C GLU A 146 3.90 -1.01 22.18
N TRP A 147 3.44 -0.07 21.35
CA TRP A 147 2.65 -0.39 20.17
C TRP A 147 2.69 0.74 19.13
N MET A 148 2.35 0.39 17.89
CA MET A 148 2.14 1.33 16.80
C MET A 148 0.69 1.84 16.81
N THR A 149 0.49 3.16 16.78
CA THR A 149 -0.83 3.78 16.82
C THR A 149 -1.36 4.16 15.46
N LYS A 150 -0.47 4.53 14.52
CA LYS A 150 -0.82 4.91 13.14
C LYS A 150 0.21 4.39 12.17
N TYR A 151 -0.25 3.98 11.00
CA TYR A 151 0.64 3.54 9.93
C TYR A 151 0.08 3.82 8.54
N SER A 152 1.00 3.94 7.58
CA SER A 152 0.72 3.99 6.16
C SER A 152 1.13 2.67 5.52
N VAL A 153 0.44 2.30 4.44
CA VAL A 153 0.74 1.09 3.68
C VAL A 153 1.24 1.52 2.31
N GLN A 154 2.41 1.02 1.97
CA GLN A 154 2.94 1.03 0.62
C GLN A 154 2.95 -0.37 0.05
N TYR A 155 2.80 -0.49 -1.25
CA TYR A 155 2.84 -1.77 -1.93
C TYR A 155 3.50 -1.61 -3.29
N ARG A 156 3.94 -2.75 -3.82
CA ARG A 156 4.62 -2.85 -5.11
C ARG A 156 4.41 -4.25 -5.70
N THR A 157 4.13 -4.32 -7.00
CA THR A 157 3.95 -5.60 -7.71
C THR A 157 5.28 -6.21 -8.14
N ASP A 158 6.20 -5.37 -8.64
CA ASP A 158 7.47 -5.81 -9.22
C ASP A 158 8.66 -5.05 -8.63
N GLU A 159 9.82 -5.70 -8.57
CA GLU A 159 11.00 -5.10 -7.95
C GLU A 159 11.52 -3.84 -8.67
N SER A 160 11.27 -3.74 -9.98
CA SER A 160 11.67 -2.60 -10.82
C SER A 160 10.76 -1.38 -10.67
N LEU A 161 9.57 -1.53 -10.07
CA LEU A 161 8.61 -0.45 -9.95
C LEU A 161 8.84 0.39 -8.69
N ASN A 162 8.28 1.60 -8.70
CA ASN A 162 8.27 2.47 -7.54
C ASN A 162 7.21 2.02 -6.51
N TRP A 163 7.43 2.38 -5.25
CA TRP A 163 6.47 2.13 -4.18
C TRP A 163 5.23 3.01 -4.36
N ILE A 164 4.05 2.40 -4.28
CA ILE A 164 2.77 3.09 -4.40
C ILE A 164 2.13 3.15 -3.01
N TYR A 165 1.64 4.33 -2.62
CA TYR A 165 0.87 4.48 -1.39
C TYR A 165 -0.55 3.95 -1.58
N TYR A 166 -1.07 3.27 -0.55
CA TYR A 166 -2.46 2.87 -0.51
C TYR A 166 -3.37 4.10 -0.44
N LYS A 167 -4.28 4.19 -1.41
CA LYS A 167 -5.26 5.27 -1.54
C LYS A 167 -6.63 4.74 -1.17
N ASP A 168 -7.40 5.56 -0.48
CA ASP A 168 -8.80 5.26 -0.19
C ASP A 168 -9.69 5.47 -1.43
N GLN A 169 -10.96 5.12 -1.32
CA GLN A 169 -11.99 5.39 -2.36
C GLN A 169 -12.09 6.88 -2.74
N THR A 170 -11.66 7.78 -1.85
CA THR A 170 -11.62 9.24 -2.09
C THR A 170 -10.35 9.71 -2.83
N GLY A 171 -9.42 8.80 -3.14
CA GLY A 171 -8.14 9.12 -3.80
C GLY A 171 -7.05 9.66 -2.88
N ASN A 172 -7.34 9.86 -1.60
CA ASN A 172 -6.39 10.33 -0.60
C ASN A 172 -5.53 9.19 -0.03
N ASN A 173 -4.31 9.51 0.40
CA ASN A 173 -3.45 8.55 1.11
C ASN A 173 -4.15 8.10 2.40
N ARG A 174 -4.42 6.81 2.51
CA ARG A 174 -5.12 6.25 3.66
C ARG A 174 -4.15 5.94 4.78
N VAL A 175 -4.42 6.52 5.94
CA VAL A 175 -3.72 6.21 7.19
C VAL A 175 -4.58 5.23 7.98
N PHE A 176 -3.98 4.13 8.40
CA PHE A 176 -4.63 3.14 9.24
C PHE A 176 -4.35 3.42 10.70
N TYR A 177 -5.37 3.14 11.52
CA TYR A 177 -5.23 3.15 12.97
C TYR A 177 -4.76 1.77 13.42
N GLY A 178 -3.65 1.76 14.14
CA GLY A 178 -3.06 0.56 14.70
C GLY A 178 -3.69 0.22 16.05
N ASN A 179 -2.83 -0.19 16.97
CA ASN A 179 -3.22 -0.70 18.27
C ASN A 179 -3.41 0.43 19.29
N SER A 180 -4.29 0.21 20.25
CA SER A 180 -4.45 1.05 21.43
C SER A 180 -3.92 0.39 22.71
N ASP A 181 -3.68 -0.93 22.64
CA ASP A 181 -3.16 -1.74 23.75
C ASP A 181 -2.08 -2.71 23.25
N ARG A 182 -1.37 -3.31 24.20
CA ARG A 182 -0.29 -4.26 23.94
C ARG A 182 -0.74 -5.65 23.45
N THR A 183 -1.91 -6.14 23.87
CA THR A 183 -2.41 -7.49 23.57
C THR A 183 -3.52 -7.53 22.52
N SER A 184 -4.31 -6.46 22.44
CA SER A 184 -5.47 -6.40 21.55
C SER A 184 -5.03 -6.45 20.09
N THR A 185 -5.63 -7.35 19.30
CA THR A 185 -5.42 -7.43 17.85
C THR A 185 -6.41 -6.50 17.16
N VAL A 186 -5.91 -5.63 16.29
CA VAL A 186 -6.71 -4.72 15.47
C VAL A 186 -6.72 -5.21 14.04
N GLN A 187 -7.92 -5.36 13.47
CA GLN A 187 -8.11 -5.78 12.08
C GLN A 187 -8.43 -4.57 11.21
N ASN A 188 -7.58 -4.33 10.22
CA ASN A 188 -7.76 -3.30 9.22
C ASN A 188 -8.03 -3.95 7.86
N LEU A 189 -9.30 -3.94 7.44
CA LEU A 189 -9.69 -4.44 6.12
C LEU A 189 -9.41 -3.37 5.04
N LEU A 190 -8.88 -3.81 3.90
CA LEU A 190 -8.54 -2.95 2.78
C LEU A 190 -9.66 -3.02 1.74
N ARG A 191 -10.23 -1.86 1.42
CA ARG A 191 -11.21 -1.67 0.36
C ARG A 191 -10.79 -0.45 -0.46
N PRO A 192 -10.27 -0.62 -1.69
CA PRO A 192 -10.16 -1.87 -2.46
C PRO A 192 -9.06 -2.83 -1.94
N PRO A 193 -9.14 -4.15 -2.24
CA PRO A 193 -8.04 -5.07 -1.96
C PRO A 193 -6.78 -4.69 -2.74
N ILE A 194 -5.61 -4.94 -2.17
CA ILE A 194 -4.32 -4.65 -2.78
C ILE A 194 -3.83 -5.87 -3.57
N ILE A 195 -3.47 -5.66 -4.83
CA ILE A 195 -2.76 -6.67 -5.63
C ILE A 195 -1.28 -6.31 -5.59
N SER A 196 -0.47 -7.11 -4.91
CA SER A 196 0.96 -6.82 -4.76
C SER A 196 1.77 -8.07 -4.43
N ARG A 197 3.08 -8.00 -4.69
CA ARG A 197 4.05 -9.00 -4.22
C ARG A 197 4.81 -8.49 -3.01
N PHE A 198 5.14 -7.21 -3.00
CA PHE A 198 5.84 -6.57 -1.89
C PHE A 198 4.89 -5.62 -1.18
N ILE A 199 4.81 -5.77 0.14
CA ILE A 199 4.05 -4.88 1.01
C ILE A 199 5.01 -4.25 2.00
N ARG A 200 4.83 -2.96 2.26
CA ARG A 200 5.62 -2.21 3.21
C ARG A 200 4.70 -1.44 4.14
N LEU A 201 4.79 -1.71 5.44
CA LEU A 201 4.17 -0.92 6.49
C LEU A 201 5.13 0.15 6.96
N ILE A 202 4.64 1.39 7.03
CA ILE A 202 5.38 2.54 7.53
C ILE A 202 4.69 3.06 8.79
N PRO A 203 5.29 2.91 9.99
CA PRO A 203 4.83 3.59 11.19
C PRO A 203 4.80 5.10 11.01
N LEU A 204 3.65 5.72 11.29
CA LEU A 204 3.49 7.17 11.37
C LEU A 204 3.37 7.67 12.81
N GLY A 205 2.95 6.80 13.73
CA GLY A 205 2.84 7.12 15.15
C GLY A 205 2.94 5.86 16.00
N TRP A 206 3.49 6.01 17.20
CA TRP A 206 3.73 4.92 18.14
C TRP A 206 3.66 5.41 19.59
N HIS A 207 3.49 4.48 20.51
CA HIS A 207 3.53 4.71 21.94
C HIS A 207 4.83 4.11 22.50
N VAL A 208 5.68 4.96 23.08
CA VAL A 208 6.99 4.64 23.67
C VAL A 208 8.04 4.12 22.69
N ARG A 209 7.77 3.05 21.94
CA ARG A 209 8.60 2.49 20.86
C ARG A 209 7.74 1.93 19.73
N ILE A 210 8.32 1.85 18.53
CA ILE A 210 7.72 1.15 17.41
C ILE A 210 7.87 -0.35 17.66
N ALA A 211 6.78 -0.98 18.09
CA ALA A 211 6.70 -2.43 18.22
C ALA A 211 5.41 -2.96 17.61
N ILE A 212 5.54 -3.93 16.71
CA ILE A 212 4.38 -4.57 16.08
C ILE A 212 4.58 -6.07 15.86
N ARG A 213 3.47 -6.76 15.97
CA ARG A 213 3.19 -8.07 15.37
C ARG A 213 2.13 -7.85 14.30
N MET A 214 2.19 -8.61 13.23
CA MET A 214 1.19 -8.49 12.18
C MET A 214 0.90 -9.81 11.49
N GLU A 215 -0.22 -9.83 10.78
CA GLU A 215 -0.57 -10.87 9.84
C GLU A 215 -1.32 -10.28 8.66
N LEU A 216 -1.04 -10.80 7.47
CA LEU A 216 -1.74 -10.42 6.26
C LEU A 216 -2.89 -11.38 6.01
N LEU A 217 -4.01 -10.83 5.55
CA LEU A 217 -5.17 -11.59 5.10
C LEU A 217 -5.22 -11.57 3.58
N GLU A 218 -5.10 -12.74 2.96
CA GLU A 218 -5.33 -12.91 1.53
C GLU A 218 -6.81 -13.17 1.23
N CYS A 219 -7.23 -12.74 0.06
CA CYS A 219 -8.56 -13.00 -0.49
C CYS A 219 -8.57 -14.38 -1.14
N VAL A 220 -9.48 -15.26 -0.74
CA VAL A 220 -9.70 -16.54 -1.43
C VAL A 220 -11.15 -16.67 -1.86
N SER A 221 -11.36 -16.98 -3.14
CA SER A 221 -12.66 -17.44 -3.63
C SER A 221 -12.83 -18.90 -3.19
N LYS A 222 -13.88 -19.18 -2.42
CA LYS A 222 -14.23 -20.57 -2.09
C LYS A 222 -14.83 -21.20 -3.35
N CYS A 223 -14.00 -21.87 -4.15
CA CYS A 223 -14.49 -22.89 -5.08
C CYS A 223 -14.14 -24.23 -4.45
N THR A 224 -15.11 -24.84 -3.76
CA THR A 224 -15.02 -26.24 -3.29
C THR A 224 -16.08 -27.04 -4.00
#